data_AF-A0A7X6F3W9-F1
#
_entry.id   AF-A0A7X6F3W9-F1
#
_cell.length_a   1.000
_cell.length_b   1.000
_cell.length_c   1.000
_cell.angle_alpha   90.00
_cell.angle_beta   90.00
_cell.angle_gamma   90.00
#
_symmetry.space_group_name_H-M   'P 1'
#
loop_
_entity.id
_entity.type
_entity.pdbx_description
1 polymer ?
#
loop_
_entity_poly.entity_id
_entity_poly.type
_entity_poly.pdbx_seq_one_letter_code
_entity_poly.pdbx_strand_id
1 'polypeptide(L)'
;MLNADELEHAGAAVSLDLMMLLDGVKRRIKAVPAAEYGDLAEECGVSVPTLYAIIADRRLPSLPTFQKLCNYFAITVDVATHKQVMPPVVKPNS
;
A
#
# COMPACT_ATOMS: atom_id res chain seq x y z
N MET A 1 -11.72 -12.00 28.50
CA MET A 1 -12.63 -11.91 27.34
C MET A 1 -12.84 -10.44 27.09
N LEU A 2 -12.29 -9.91 26.00
CA LEU A 2 -12.53 -8.53 25.58
C LEU A 2 -13.95 -8.45 25.01
N ASN A 3 -14.70 -7.40 25.37
CA ASN A 3 -16.08 -7.22 24.92
C ASN A 3 -16.10 -6.80 23.44
N ALA A 4 -17.15 -7.20 22.71
CA ALA A 4 -17.27 -6.94 21.26
C ALA A 4 -17.19 -5.44 20.89
N ASP A 5 -17.66 -4.56 21.79
CA ASP A 5 -17.54 -3.10 21.66
C ASP A 5 -16.09 -2.58 21.67
N GLU A 6 -15.16 -3.25 22.36
CA GLU A 6 -13.75 -2.83 22.43
C GLU A 6 -12.99 -3.14 21.13
N LEU A 7 -13.48 -4.10 20.34
CA LEU A 7 -12.93 -4.43 19.02
C LEU A 7 -13.40 -3.48 17.92
N GLU A 8 -14.58 -2.85 18.07
CA GLU A 8 -15.12 -1.90 17.09
C GLU A 8 -14.35 -0.56 17.04
N HIS A 9 -13.64 -0.20 18.12
CA HIS A 9 -12.82 1.02 18.19
C HIS A 9 -11.33 0.82 17.87
N ALA A 10 -10.89 -0.38 17.49
CA ALA A 10 -9.47 -0.70 17.33
C ALA A 10 -8.88 -0.43 15.92
N GLY A 11 -9.71 -0.01 14.95
CA GLY A 11 -9.26 0.26 13.59
C GLY A 11 -9.71 1.63 13.10
N ALA A 12 -8.96 2.68 13.44
CA ALA A 12 -9.16 3.97 12.78
C ALA A 12 -8.94 3.79 11.26
N ALA A 13 -9.95 4.14 10.46
CA ALA A 13 -9.83 4.09 9.01
C ALA A 13 -8.74 5.08 8.58
N VAL A 14 -7.64 4.56 8.05
CA VAL A 14 -6.52 5.39 7.61
C VAL A 14 -6.70 5.72 6.13
N SER A 15 -6.76 7.02 5.84
CA SER A 15 -6.74 7.50 4.47
C SER A 15 -5.38 7.19 3.86
N LEU A 16 -5.37 6.23 2.94
CA LEU A 16 -4.17 5.79 2.23
C LEU A 16 -4.13 6.45 0.86
N ASP A 17 -3.05 7.18 0.59
CA ASP A 17 -2.78 7.69 -0.76
C ASP A 17 -2.28 6.54 -1.64
N LEU A 18 -3.19 6.01 -2.46
CA LEU A 18 -2.92 4.94 -3.41
C LEU A 18 -1.82 5.30 -4.42
N MET A 19 -1.68 6.59 -4.78
CA MET A 19 -0.65 7.03 -5.72
C MET A 19 0.73 7.01 -5.08
N MET A 20 0.83 7.44 -3.81
CA MET A 20 2.07 7.33 -3.05
C MET A 20 2.52 5.87 -2.87
N LEU A 21 1.56 4.97 -2.62
CA LEU A 21 1.84 3.53 -2.54
C LEU A 21 2.31 2.97 -3.88
N LEU A 22 1.66 3.36 -4.98
CA LEU A 22 2.06 2.99 -6.33
C LEU A 22 3.47 3.51 -6.68
N ASP A 23 3.83 4.72 -6.28
CA ASP A 23 5.18 5.24 -6.44
C ASP A 23 6.22 4.42 -5.67
N GLY A 24 5.87 3.93 -4.48
CA GLY A 24 6.68 2.99 -3.71
C GLY A 24 6.88 1.67 -4.47
N VAL A 25 5.80 1.08 -4.97
CA VAL A 25 5.84 -0.13 -5.81
C VAL A 25 6.71 0.07 -7.04
N LYS A 26 6.53 1.16 -7.79
CA LYS A 26 7.33 1.46 -8.99
C LYS A 26 8.82 1.55 -8.67
N ARG A 27 9.20 2.16 -7.54
CA ARG A 27 10.59 2.21 -7.09
C ARG A 27 11.16 0.83 -6.78
N ARG A 28 10.38 -0.05 -6.16
CA ARG A 28 10.77 -1.45 -5.90
C ARG A 28 10.94 -2.24 -7.18
N ILE A 29 10.01 -2.15 -8.14
CA ILE A 29 10.15 -2.79 -9.45
C ILE A 29 11.45 -2.34 -10.14
N LYS A 30 11.73 -1.03 -10.17
CA LYS A 30 12.96 -0.47 -10.77
C LYS A 30 14.26 -0.95 -10.09
N ALA A 31 14.19 -1.42 -8.84
CA ALA A 31 15.33 -1.93 -8.09
C ALA A 31 15.56 -3.43 -8.30
N VAL A 32 14.59 -4.16 -8.89
CA VAL A 32 14.75 -5.58 -9.23
C VAL A 32 15.74 -5.71 -10.40
N PRO A 33 16.68 -6.66 -10.37
CA PRO A 33 17.54 -6.93 -11.51
C PRO A 33 16.72 -7.31 -12.75
N ALA A 34 17.09 -6.79 -13.93
CA ALA A 34 16.33 -7.06 -15.16
C ALA A 34 16.21 -8.55 -15.52
N ALA A 35 17.17 -9.38 -15.06
CA ALA A 35 17.12 -10.84 -15.22
C ALA A 35 15.95 -11.49 -14.46
N GLU A 36 15.47 -10.87 -13.39
CA GLU A 36 14.40 -11.38 -12.51
C GLU A 36 13.02 -10.82 -12.90
N TYR A 37 12.93 -9.99 -13.94
CA TYR A 37 11.65 -9.40 -14.38
C TYR A 37 10.67 -10.47 -14.89
N GLY A 38 11.17 -11.60 -15.41
CA GLY A 38 10.34 -12.72 -15.83
C GLY A 38 9.53 -13.27 -14.65
N ASP A 39 10.24 -13.64 -13.57
CA ASP A 39 9.66 -14.20 -12.36
C ASP A 39 8.69 -13.21 -11.69
N LEU A 40 9.09 -11.93 -11.58
CA LEU A 40 8.21 -10.88 -11.04
C LEU A 40 6.93 -10.73 -11.86
N ALA A 41 7.04 -10.76 -13.19
CA ALA A 41 5.89 -10.62 -14.07
C ALA A 41 4.93 -11.81 -13.92
N GLU A 42 5.46 -13.04 -13.87
CA GLU A 42 4.70 -14.26 -13.67
C GLU A 42 3.94 -14.26 -12.35
N GLU A 43 4.62 -14.00 -11.22
CA GLU A 43 4.01 -13.90 -9.89
C GLU A 43 2.89 -12.85 -9.84
N CYS A 44 3.10 -11.73 -10.52
CA CYS A 44 2.12 -10.64 -10.58
C CYS A 44 1.02 -10.88 -11.64
N GLY A 45 1.09 -11.96 -12.43
CA GLY A 45 0.14 -12.30 -13.48
C GLY A 45 0.10 -11.27 -14.62
N VAL A 46 1.25 -10.71 -14.98
CA VAL A 46 1.41 -9.75 -16.08
C VAL A 46 2.57 -10.14 -16.99
N SER A 47 2.71 -9.43 -18.10
CA SER A 47 3.88 -9.59 -18.98
C SER A 47 5.01 -8.64 -18.58
N VAL A 48 6.26 -9.00 -18.88
CA VAL A 48 7.43 -8.12 -18.68
C VAL A 48 7.25 -6.73 -19.32
N PRO A 49 6.74 -6.59 -20.56
CA PRO A 49 6.44 -5.26 -21.13
C PRO A 49 5.42 -4.47 -20.32
N THR A 50 4.48 -5.15 -19.64
CA THR A 50 3.51 -4.49 -18.77
C THR A 50 4.18 -3.89 -17.54
N LEU A 51 5.17 -4.57 -16.94
CA LEU A 51 5.98 -3.99 -15.87
C LEU A 51 6.72 -2.74 -16.34
N TYR A 52 7.34 -2.79 -17.53
CA TYR A 52 7.98 -1.62 -18.12
C TYR A 52 7.02 -0.46 -18.36
N ALA A 53 5.80 -0.73 -18.85
CA ALA A 53 4.77 0.28 -19.03
C ALA A 53 4.32 0.91 -17.70
N ILE A 54 4.24 0.11 -16.63
CA ILE A 54 3.90 0.58 -15.28
C ILE A 54 4.97 1.52 -14.73
N ILE A 55 6.25 1.12 -14.77
CA ILE A 55 7.35 1.94 -14.21
C ILE A 55 7.65 3.21 -15.03
N ALA A 56 7.17 3.25 -16.28
CA ALA A 56 7.27 4.39 -17.18
C ALA A 56 6.00 5.27 -17.19
N ASP A 57 5.06 5.03 -16.28
CA ASP A 57 3.81 5.79 -16.13
C ASP A 57 2.91 5.78 -17.38
N ARG A 58 3.12 4.82 -18.29
CA ARG A 58 2.31 4.64 -19.50
C ARG A 58 1.04 3.83 -19.22
N ARG A 59 1.00 3.13 -18.09
CA ARG A 59 -0.10 2.26 -17.70
C ARG A 59 -0.21 2.18 -16.18
N LEU A 60 -1.43 2.29 -15.66
CA LEU A 60 -1.70 1.94 -14.27
C LEU A 60 -1.98 0.43 -14.16
N PRO A 61 -1.47 -0.24 -13.10
CA PRO A 61 -1.86 -1.62 -12.83
C PRO A 61 -3.35 -1.68 -12.47
N SER A 62 -4.00 -2.79 -12.79
CA SER A 62 -5.32 -3.09 -12.23
C SER A 62 -5.20 -3.29 -10.72
N LEU A 63 -6.29 -3.12 -9.96
CA LEU A 63 -6.28 -3.37 -8.51
C LEU A 63 -5.76 -4.78 -8.14
N PRO A 64 -6.15 -5.88 -8.82
CA PRO A 64 -5.60 -7.20 -8.53
C PRO A 64 -4.09 -7.30 -8.77
N THR A 65 -3.58 -6.75 -9.89
CA THR A 65 -2.14 -6.71 -10.17
C THR A 65 -1.41 -5.86 -9.14
N PHE A 66 -1.99 -4.73 -8.75
CA PHE A 66 -1.43 -3.84 -7.75
C PHE A 66 -1.32 -4.52 -6.39
N GLN A 67 -2.37 -5.23 -5.95
CA GLN A 67 -2.32 -6.03 -4.73
C GLN A 67 -1.22 -7.10 -4.78
N LYS A 68 -1.08 -7.81 -5.91
CA LYS A 68 -0.01 -8.81 -6.08
C LYS A 68 1.38 -8.18 -6.01
N LEU A 69 1.58 -7.02 -6.63
CA LEU A 69 2.83 -6.26 -6.53
C LEU A 69 3.14 -5.85 -5.09
N CYS A 70 2.14 -5.35 -4.34
CA CYS A 70 2.30 -5.03 -2.93
C CYS A 70 2.68 -6.26 -2.10
N ASN A 71 2.03 -7.40 -2.34
CA ASN A 71 2.31 -8.66 -1.67
C ASN A 71 3.72 -9.17 -1.98
N TYR A 72 4.13 -9.16 -3.24
CA TYR A 72 5.45 -9.61 -3.70
C TYR A 72 6.58 -8.85 -2.99
N PHE A 73 6.44 -7.52 -2.86
CA PHE A 73 7.42 -6.69 -2.18
C PHE A 73 7.23 -6.59 -0.66
N ALA A 74 6.28 -7.36 -0.10
CA ALA A 74 5.87 -7.28 1.31
C ALA A 74 5.68 -5.83 1.78
N ILE A 75 5.06 -4.98 0.93
CA ILE A 75 4.84 -3.57 1.27
C ILE A 75 3.73 -3.52 2.31
N THR A 76 4.13 -3.22 3.54
CA THR A 76 3.24 -2.91 4.64
C THR A 76 3.08 -1.39 4.72
N VAL A 77 1.85 -0.93 4.88
CA VAL A 77 1.61 0.48 5.21
C VAL A 77 1.80 0.60 6.71
N ASP A 78 2.86 1.29 7.13
CA ASP A 78 3.04 1.65 8.53
C ASP A 78 2.04 2.74 8.91
N VAL A 79 0.95 2.30 9.55
CA VAL A 79 -0.18 3.11 9.96
C VAL A 79 0.22 4.16 11.03
N ALA A 80 1.35 4.00 11.73
CA ALA A 80 1.76 4.89 12.80
C ALA A 80 2.31 6.24 12.29
N THR A 81 2.64 6.35 11.01
CA THR A 81 3.15 7.61 10.42
C THR A 81 2.06 8.65 10.13
N HIS A 82 0.78 8.28 10.23
CA HIS A 82 -0.35 9.18 10.09
C HIS A 82 -0.76 9.66 11.48
N LYS A 83 -0.05 10.69 11.99
CA LYS A 83 -0.21 11.28 13.33
C LYS A 83 -1.66 11.23 13.85
N GLN A 84 -1.85 10.60 15.01
CA GLN A 84 -3.03 10.79 15.86
C GLN A 84 -3.26 12.31 16.07
N VAL A 85 -4.35 12.82 15.52
CA VAL A 85 -4.89 14.11 15.96
C VAL A 85 -5.53 13.84 17.32
N MET A 86 -4.99 14.43 18.38
CA MET A 86 -5.58 14.32 19.71
C MET A 86 -7.03 14.85 19.66
N PRO A 87 -8.01 14.16 20.28
CA PRO A 87 -9.36 14.69 20.35
C PRO A 87 -9.35 16.04 21.10
N PRO A 88 -10.19 17.02 20.69
CA PRO A 88 -10.22 18.33 21.33
C PRO A 88 -10.58 18.15 22.80
N VAL A 89 -9.69 18.57 23.69
CA VAL A 89 -9.95 18.59 25.13
C VAL A 89 -11.06 19.60 25.39
N VAL A 90 -12.28 19.13 25.63
CA VAL A 90 -13.36 19.97 26.16
C VAL A 90 -12.97 20.29 27.60
N LYS A 91 -12.57 21.53 27.87
CA LYS A 91 -12.40 22.00 29.25
C LYS A 91 -13.75 21.95 29.96
N PRO A 92 -13.85 21.43 31.20
CA PRO A 92 -15.08 21.50 31.96
C PRO A 92 -15.39 22.98 32.22
N ASN A 93 -16.58 23.43 31.79
CA ASN A 93 -17.09 24.74 32.22
C ASN A 93 -17.26 24.72 33.74
N SER A 94 -16.62 25.68 34.40
CA SER A 94 -16.88 26.04 35.80
C SER A 94 -18.21 26.78 35.93
#